data_AF-A0A1Y0EIX8-F1
#
_entry.id   AF-A0A1Y0EIX8-F1
#
_cell.length_a   1.000
_cell.length_b   1.000
_cell.length_c   1.000
_cell.angle_alpha   90.00
_cell.angle_beta   90.00
_cell.angle_gamma   90.00
#
_symmetry.space_group_name_H-M   'P 1'
#
loop_
_entity.id
_entity.type
_entity.pdbx_description
1 polymer ?
#
loop_
_entity_poly.entity_id
_entity_poly.type
_entity_poly.pdbx_seq_one_letter_code
_entity_poly.pdbx_strand_id
1 'polypeptide(L)'
;MTDHPTLERPSTAWLRQLCTAAAVGLVLCGAAQAHNVWLEADAQGGYVMQFGGHDGQLEAFDPAKLQRVHAYDLRGRSVPTEVQRLPDGIRVKPDAKAALIAVELDNGYFSGSADKHAEMKPLPMDQNPGAVRGVHARKFHKTVVQWGALLQRPLGQMFEVVPQQGKAPHAGQALRLLVLLNGKPQPGVRLSWGEHGSPVSTDAQGLATVVPTAGTNTLQAILRVPVTGDAKTTENSYEYLLRFAVH
;
A
#
# COMPACT_ATOMS: atom_id res chain seq x y z
N MET A 1 -68.91 37.16 43.91
CA MET A 1 -67.54 37.66 44.12
C MET A 1 -66.80 36.56 44.87
N THR A 2 -66.22 35.64 44.12
CA THR A 2 -65.50 34.45 44.60
C THR A 2 -64.51 34.10 43.51
N ASP A 3 -63.24 34.39 43.79
CA ASP A 3 -62.09 34.22 42.90
C ASP A 3 -61.82 32.74 42.60
N HIS A 4 -61.52 32.46 41.33
CA HIS A 4 -61.01 31.18 40.87
C HIS A 4 -59.46 31.19 40.92
N PRO A 5 -58.82 30.09 41.36
CA PRO A 5 -57.37 30.02 41.50
C PRO A 5 -56.67 29.83 40.14
N THR A 6 -55.54 30.53 40.02
CA THR A 6 -54.57 30.49 38.93
C THR A 6 -53.85 29.14 38.85
N LEU A 7 -53.90 28.50 37.67
CA LEU A 7 -53.04 27.36 37.33
C LEU A 7 -51.73 27.85 36.70
N GLU A 8 -50.64 27.66 37.42
CA GLU A 8 -49.28 27.73 36.89
C GLU A 8 -49.03 26.64 35.84
N ARG A 9 -48.40 26.99 34.72
CA ARG A 9 -47.88 26.01 33.75
C ARG A 9 -46.36 25.92 33.90
N PRO A 10 -45.79 24.71 34.04
CA PRO A 10 -44.36 24.54 34.17
C PRO A 10 -43.64 24.76 32.83
N SER A 11 -42.51 25.46 32.94
CA SER A 11 -41.45 25.60 31.95
C SER A 11 -40.84 24.25 31.55
N THR A 12 -40.47 24.09 30.28
CA THR A 12 -39.24 23.39 29.86
C THR A 12 -39.01 23.54 28.36
N ALA A 13 -38.25 24.58 28.01
CA ALA A 13 -37.58 24.68 26.73
C ALA A 13 -36.29 23.84 26.79
N TRP A 14 -36.26 22.67 26.13
CA TRP A 14 -35.02 21.93 25.88
C TRP A 14 -35.09 21.19 24.54
N LEU A 15 -35.05 21.94 23.43
CA LEU A 15 -34.43 21.43 22.21
C LEU A 15 -32.96 21.86 22.25
N ARG A 16 -32.08 21.00 22.75
CA ARG A 16 -30.64 21.11 22.44
C ARG A 16 -30.33 20.08 21.37
N GLN A 17 -30.04 20.63 20.19
CA GLN A 17 -29.60 19.95 19.00
C GLN A 17 -28.37 19.09 19.27
N LEU A 18 -28.29 18.00 18.50
CA LEU A 18 -27.18 17.07 18.46
C LEU A 18 -25.86 17.79 18.14
N CYS A 19 -24.90 17.69 19.06
CA CYS A 19 -23.49 17.75 18.71
C CYS A 19 -22.98 16.31 18.67
N THR A 20 -23.24 15.60 17.56
CA THR A 20 -22.46 14.41 17.21
C THR A 20 -21.01 14.85 17.02
N ALA A 21 -20.19 14.63 18.04
CA ALA A 21 -18.75 14.75 17.93
C ALA A 21 -18.27 13.69 16.93
N ALA A 22 -18.00 14.11 15.69
CA ALA A 22 -17.22 13.32 14.75
C ALA A 22 -15.79 13.24 15.30
N ALA A 23 -15.51 12.15 16.03
CA ALA A 23 -14.15 11.80 16.39
C ALA A 23 -13.40 11.44 15.10
N VAL A 24 -12.75 12.44 14.48
CA VAL A 24 -11.71 12.20 13.49
C VAL A 24 -10.56 11.54 14.26
N GLY A 25 -10.57 10.21 14.26
CA GLY A 25 -9.45 9.41 14.75
C GLY A 25 -8.24 9.69 13.86
N LEU A 26 -7.41 10.65 14.29
CA LEU A 26 -6.10 10.87 13.70
C LEU A 26 -5.25 9.65 14.06
N VAL A 27 -5.29 8.61 13.21
CA VAL A 27 -4.37 7.47 13.31
C VAL A 27 -2.99 8.01 12.91
N LEU A 28 -2.26 8.50 13.91
CA LEU A 28 -0.82 8.72 13.83
C LEU A 28 -0.19 7.35 13.61
N CYS A 29 -0.02 7.01 12.32
CA CYS A 29 0.74 5.86 11.87
C CYS A 29 2.09 5.87 12.58
N GLY A 30 2.32 4.91 13.47
CA GLY A 30 3.67 4.63 13.95
C GLY A 30 4.57 4.36 12.74
N ALA A 31 5.86 4.68 12.89
CA ALA A 31 6.89 4.37 11.92
C ALA A 31 7.03 2.83 11.80
N ALA A 32 6.07 2.17 11.13
CA ALA A 32 6.35 0.88 10.54
C ALA A 32 7.38 1.18 9.47
N GLN A 33 8.56 0.58 9.63
CA GLN A 33 9.71 0.82 8.77
C GLN A 33 9.29 0.67 7.30
N ALA A 34 9.34 1.78 6.56
CA ALA A 34 8.80 1.93 5.22
C ALA A 34 9.70 1.27 4.17
N HIS A 35 10.18 0.05 4.43
CA HIS A 35 11.05 -0.65 3.51
C HIS A 35 10.19 -1.21 2.38
N ASN A 36 10.34 -0.68 1.19
CA ASN A 36 9.66 -1.12 -0.01
C ASN A 36 10.59 -2.00 -0.85
N VAL A 37 10.00 -2.66 -1.85
CA VAL A 37 10.72 -3.34 -2.91
C VAL A 37 10.40 -2.65 -4.23
N TRP A 38 11.40 -2.39 -5.06
CA TRP A 38 11.18 -1.90 -6.42
C TRP A 38 12.20 -2.47 -7.40
N LEU A 39 11.92 -2.28 -8.69
CA LEU A 39 12.80 -2.68 -9.78
C LEU A 39 13.42 -1.44 -10.42
N GLU A 40 14.74 -1.40 -10.48
CA GLU A 40 15.51 -0.45 -11.29
C GLU A 40 16.00 -1.12 -12.56
N ALA A 41 15.84 -0.47 -13.72
CA ALA A 41 16.29 -1.03 -14.98
C ALA A 41 17.83 -1.08 -15.03
N ASP A 42 18.40 -2.16 -15.55
CA ASP A 42 19.81 -2.26 -15.87
C ASP A 42 20.09 -2.01 -17.36
N ALA A 43 21.37 -1.84 -17.70
CA ALA A 43 21.80 -1.55 -19.07
C ALA A 43 21.66 -2.75 -20.04
N GLN A 44 21.37 -3.95 -19.53
CA GLN A 44 21.27 -5.21 -20.28
C GLN A 44 19.81 -5.69 -20.44
N GLY A 45 18.85 -4.78 -20.29
CA GLY A 45 17.42 -5.04 -20.49
C GLY A 45 16.78 -5.89 -19.39
N GLY A 46 17.46 -6.04 -18.25
CA GLY A 46 16.88 -6.58 -17.02
C GLY A 46 16.61 -5.48 -16.00
N TYR A 47 16.31 -5.92 -14.79
CA TYR A 47 16.02 -5.06 -13.66
C TYR A 47 16.70 -5.61 -12.41
N VAL A 48 17.31 -4.75 -11.62
CA VAL A 48 17.80 -5.09 -10.29
C VAL A 48 16.72 -4.78 -9.27
N MET A 49 16.42 -5.75 -8.42
CA MET A 49 15.53 -5.59 -7.30
C MET A 49 16.24 -4.82 -6.20
N GLN A 50 15.65 -3.69 -5.85
CA GLN A 50 16.08 -2.84 -4.76
C GLN A 50 15.15 -3.03 -3.57
N PHE A 51 15.71 -2.88 -2.38
CA PHE A 51 14.99 -2.91 -1.13
C PHE A 51 15.49 -1.75 -0.25
N GLY A 52 14.58 -1.09 0.45
CA GLY A 52 14.90 0.08 1.26
C GLY A 52 13.72 1.03 1.38
N GLY A 53 13.86 2.07 2.18
CA GLY A 53 12.72 2.93 2.52
C GLY A 53 13.10 4.38 2.75
N HIS A 54 14.10 4.61 3.60
CA HIS A 54 14.38 5.95 4.10
C HIS A 54 15.17 6.77 3.08
N ASP A 55 14.54 7.78 2.49
CA ASP A 55 15.17 8.73 1.55
C ASP A 55 15.96 8.06 0.39
N GLY A 56 15.54 6.84 -0.01
CA GLY A 56 16.20 6.07 -1.07
C GLY A 56 17.45 5.30 -0.64
N GLN A 57 17.74 5.21 0.65
CA GLN A 57 18.80 4.34 1.17
C GLN A 57 18.49 2.87 0.85
N LEU A 58 19.49 2.19 0.29
CA LEU A 58 19.41 0.78 -0.02
C LEU A 58 19.76 -0.06 1.20
N GLU A 59 19.01 -1.12 1.39
CA GLU A 59 19.20 -2.10 2.45
C GLU A 59 19.38 -3.49 1.85
N ALA A 60 20.20 -4.31 2.51
CA ALA A 60 20.27 -5.72 2.19
C ALA A 60 18.95 -6.41 2.56
N PHE A 61 18.48 -7.31 1.69
CA PHE A 61 17.34 -8.18 1.98
C PHE A 61 17.70 -9.62 1.67
N ASP A 62 17.11 -10.54 2.42
CA ASP A 62 17.24 -11.98 2.14
C ASP A 62 16.49 -12.32 0.83
N PRO A 63 17.18 -12.80 -0.22
CA PRO A 63 16.52 -13.18 -1.46
C PRO A 63 15.46 -14.29 -1.30
N ALA A 64 15.49 -15.06 -0.20
CA ALA A 64 14.46 -16.05 0.12
C ALA A 64 13.09 -15.44 0.42
N LYS A 65 13.02 -14.13 0.72
CA LYS A 65 11.76 -13.40 0.91
C LYS A 65 10.96 -13.25 -0.39
N LEU A 66 11.61 -13.33 -1.55
CA LEU A 66 10.94 -13.25 -2.85
C LEU A 66 10.01 -14.45 -3.02
N GLN A 67 8.72 -14.19 -3.16
CA GLN A 67 7.73 -15.24 -3.40
C GLN A 67 7.51 -15.44 -4.90
N ARG A 68 7.29 -14.35 -5.64
CA ARG A 68 6.85 -14.40 -7.04
C ARG A 68 7.38 -13.23 -7.85
N VAL A 69 7.71 -13.51 -9.12
CA VAL A 69 7.90 -12.52 -10.18
C VAL A 69 7.09 -12.95 -11.38
N HIS A 70 6.27 -12.05 -11.92
CA HIS A 70 5.48 -12.28 -13.13
C HIS A 70 5.71 -11.16 -14.12
N ALA A 71 5.80 -11.49 -15.40
CA ALA A 71 5.76 -10.49 -16.45
C ALA A 71 4.62 -10.80 -17.43
N TYR A 72 4.07 -9.75 -18.01
CA TYR A 72 2.94 -9.82 -18.92
C TYR A 72 3.19 -9.01 -20.18
N ASP A 73 2.81 -9.53 -21.34
CA ASP A 73 2.80 -8.76 -22.59
C ASP A 73 1.59 -7.81 -22.67
N LEU A 74 1.52 -6.98 -23.72
CA LEU A 74 0.40 -6.05 -23.93
C LEU A 74 -1.00 -6.71 -24.01
N ARG A 75 -1.04 -8.00 -24.35
CA ARG A 75 -2.28 -8.80 -24.39
C ARG A 75 -2.60 -9.41 -23.02
N GLY A 76 -1.76 -9.16 -22.01
CA GLY A 76 -1.74 -9.70 -20.66
C GLY A 76 -1.54 -11.20 -20.59
N ARG A 77 -0.85 -11.77 -21.58
CA ARG A 77 -0.36 -13.14 -21.50
C ARG A 77 0.90 -13.14 -20.64
N SER A 78 1.03 -14.12 -19.76
CA SER A 78 2.28 -14.33 -19.03
C SER A 78 3.41 -14.58 -20.03
N VAL A 79 4.55 -13.94 -19.81
CA VAL A 79 5.77 -14.15 -20.59
C VAL A 79 6.89 -14.68 -19.70
N PRO A 80 7.84 -15.47 -20.24
CA PRO A 80 8.97 -15.97 -19.47
C PRO A 80 9.72 -14.84 -18.77
N THR A 81 10.17 -15.12 -17.55
CA THR A 81 10.98 -14.19 -16.76
C THR A 81 12.08 -14.96 -16.06
N GLU A 82 13.32 -14.59 -16.31
CA GLU A 82 14.48 -15.13 -15.62
C GLU A 82 14.68 -14.38 -14.31
N VAL A 83 14.88 -15.11 -13.21
CA VAL A 83 15.18 -14.55 -11.89
C VAL A 83 16.52 -15.10 -11.45
N GLN A 84 17.54 -14.23 -11.44
CA GLN A 84 18.90 -14.54 -11.05
C GLN A 84 19.14 -14.01 -9.63
N ARG A 85 19.55 -14.88 -8.71
CA ARG A 85 20.03 -14.45 -7.38
C ARG A 85 21.51 -14.11 -7.51
N LEU A 86 21.83 -12.85 -7.24
CA LEU A 86 23.19 -12.32 -7.22
C LEU A 86 23.70 -12.28 -5.78
N PRO A 87 25.03 -12.20 -5.56
CA PRO A 87 25.60 -12.04 -4.21
C PRO A 87 25.05 -10.82 -3.45
N ASP A 88 24.66 -9.78 -4.17
CA ASP A 88 24.21 -8.48 -3.68
C ASP A 88 22.74 -8.17 -4.00
N GLY A 89 21.96 -9.14 -4.49
CA GLY A 89 20.53 -8.92 -4.72
C GLY A 89 19.85 -9.91 -5.66
N ILE A 90 18.79 -9.45 -6.32
CA ILE A 90 18.06 -10.24 -7.30
C ILE A 90 18.00 -9.44 -8.59
N ARG A 91 18.34 -10.10 -9.70
CA ARG A 91 18.15 -9.58 -11.04
C ARG A 91 17.00 -10.29 -11.73
N VAL A 92 16.09 -9.52 -12.29
CA VAL A 92 14.90 -9.97 -13.02
C VAL A 92 15.06 -9.60 -14.49
N LYS A 93 15.00 -10.57 -15.40
CA LYS A 93 15.05 -10.33 -16.84
C LYS A 93 13.81 -10.93 -17.51
N PRO A 94 12.78 -10.13 -17.81
CA PRO A 94 11.62 -10.61 -18.53
C PRO A 94 11.92 -10.78 -20.03
N ASP A 95 11.07 -11.52 -20.74
CA ASP A 95 11.02 -11.49 -22.21
C ASP A 95 10.87 -10.05 -22.73
N ALA A 96 11.49 -9.74 -23.86
CA ALA A 96 11.48 -8.39 -24.46
C ALA A 96 10.07 -7.86 -24.79
N LYS A 97 9.06 -8.74 -24.86
CA LYS A 97 7.65 -8.36 -25.08
C LYS A 97 6.92 -7.95 -23.80
N ALA A 98 7.57 -8.02 -22.63
CA ALA A 98 6.95 -7.63 -21.37
C ALA A 98 6.58 -6.15 -21.37
N ALA A 99 5.31 -5.88 -21.11
CA ALA A 99 4.75 -4.55 -20.92
C ALA A 99 4.60 -4.20 -19.43
N LEU A 100 4.65 -5.20 -18.56
CA LEU A 100 4.51 -5.04 -17.12
C LEU A 100 5.26 -6.15 -16.39
N ILE A 101 5.89 -5.81 -15.28
CA ILE A 101 6.54 -6.74 -14.37
C ILE A 101 5.93 -6.54 -12.99
N ALA A 102 5.55 -7.63 -12.32
CA ALA A 102 4.97 -7.66 -10.98
C ALA A 102 5.82 -8.51 -10.04
N VAL A 103 6.03 -8.04 -8.82
CA VAL A 103 6.83 -8.70 -7.77
C VAL A 103 6.00 -8.82 -6.50
N GLU A 104 6.10 -9.97 -5.82
CA GLU A 104 5.51 -10.22 -4.51
C GLU A 104 6.60 -10.77 -3.57
N LEU A 105 6.72 -10.15 -2.40
CA LEU A 105 7.72 -10.46 -1.40
C LEU A 105 7.06 -10.54 -0.02
N ASP A 106 7.35 -11.60 0.72
CA ASP A 106 6.96 -11.71 2.12
C ASP A 106 8.15 -11.28 2.97
N ASN A 107 8.05 -10.08 3.55
CA ASN A 107 9.14 -9.51 4.33
C ASN A 107 9.22 -10.12 5.74
N GLY A 108 8.29 -11.02 6.08
CA GLY A 108 8.24 -11.74 7.33
C GLY A 108 7.50 -10.99 8.43
N TYR A 109 7.65 -11.54 9.63
CA TYR A 109 7.03 -11.01 10.84
C TYR A 109 8.01 -10.13 11.61
N PHE A 110 7.48 -9.06 12.17
CA PHE A 110 8.17 -8.17 13.09
C PHE A 110 7.36 -8.06 14.36
N SER A 111 8.01 -8.02 15.51
CA SER A 111 7.32 -7.90 16.80
C SER A 111 8.06 -6.97 17.76
N GLY A 112 7.30 -6.33 18.64
CA GLY A 112 7.83 -5.33 19.56
C GLY A 112 6.96 -5.14 20.80
N SER A 113 7.41 -4.20 21.64
CA SER A 113 6.70 -3.81 22.85
C SER A 113 5.44 -2.99 22.54
N ALA A 114 4.72 -2.59 23.59
CA ALA A 114 3.56 -1.70 23.48
C ALA A 114 3.93 -0.30 22.93
N ASP A 115 5.19 0.11 23.07
CA ASP A 115 5.67 1.35 22.49
C ASP A 115 5.75 1.24 20.97
N LYS A 116 4.91 2.02 20.28
CA LYS A 116 4.85 2.09 18.82
C LYS A 116 6.07 2.76 18.19
N HIS A 117 6.88 3.46 18.98
CA HIS A 117 8.11 4.12 18.52
C HIS A 117 9.35 3.26 18.74
N ALA A 118 9.26 2.22 19.57
CA ALA A 118 10.34 1.26 19.74
C ALA A 118 10.53 0.43 18.46
N GLU A 119 11.80 0.18 18.13
CA GLU A 119 12.18 -0.71 17.04
C GLU A 119 11.57 -2.11 17.24
N MET A 120 11.13 -2.70 16.13
CA MET A 120 10.62 -4.08 16.13
C MET A 120 11.75 -5.05 15.79
N LYS A 121 11.75 -6.22 16.42
CA LYS A 121 12.64 -7.32 16.04
C LYS A 121 12.06 -8.08 14.85
N PRO A 122 12.87 -8.61 13.92
CA PRO A 122 12.42 -9.42 12.79
C PRO A 122 12.05 -10.85 13.23
N LEU A 123 11.13 -10.95 14.19
CA LEU A 123 10.61 -12.19 14.76
C LEU A 123 9.09 -12.06 14.90
N PRO A 124 8.32 -13.15 14.73
CA PRO A 124 6.92 -13.17 15.14
C PRO A 124 6.78 -13.03 16.66
N MET A 125 5.59 -12.64 17.11
CA MET A 125 5.32 -12.41 18.54
C MET A 125 5.53 -13.65 19.40
N ASP A 126 5.19 -14.84 18.90
CA ASP A 126 5.36 -16.13 19.58
C ASP A 126 6.85 -16.54 19.77
N GLN A 127 7.78 -15.83 19.13
CA GLN A 127 9.22 -16.05 19.25
C GLN A 127 9.96 -14.86 19.87
N ASN A 128 9.24 -13.82 20.30
CA ASN A 128 9.81 -12.63 20.95
C ASN A 128 9.15 -12.43 22.32
N PRO A 129 9.70 -13.02 23.40
CA PRO A 129 9.13 -12.92 24.73
C PRO A 129 8.86 -11.47 25.15
N GLY A 130 7.64 -11.19 25.62
CA GLY A 130 7.20 -9.85 26.01
C GLY A 130 6.69 -8.98 24.85
N ALA A 131 6.69 -9.48 23.61
CA ALA A 131 6.04 -8.78 22.51
C ALA A 131 4.52 -8.75 22.70
N VAL A 132 3.94 -7.57 22.51
CA VAL A 132 2.49 -7.34 22.56
C VAL A 132 1.94 -6.75 21.26
N ARG A 133 2.85 -6.41 20.34
CA ARG A 133 2.57 -5.91 19.00
C ARG A 133 3.33 -6.74 17.98
N GLY A 134 2.68 -7.06 16.88
CA GLY A 134 3.28 -7.73 15.73
C GLY A 134 2.74 -7.20 14.41
N VAL A 135 3.58 -7.25 13.39
CA VAL A 135 3.28 -6.89 12.00
C VAL A 135 3.76 -8.01 11.09
N HIS A 136 2.88 -8.53 10.25
CA HIS A 136 3.26 -9.34 9.08
C HIS A 136 3.37 -8.41 7.87
N ALA A 137 4.60 -8.16 7.40
CA ALA A 137 4.86 -7.21 6.34
C ALA A 137 4.92 -7.90 4.97
N ARG A 138 4.01 -7.55 4.07
CA ARG A 138 3.93 -8.07 2.69
C ARG A 138 4.15 -6.93 1.71
N LYS A 139 5.09 -7.12 0.79
CA LYS A 139 5.56 -6.10 -0.15
C LYS A 139 5.23 -6.50 -1.57
N PHE A 140 4.72 -5.54 -2.34
CA PHE A 140 4.27 -5.73 -3.71
C PHE A 140 4.85 -4.63 -4.58
N HIS A 141 5.10 -4.95 -5.85
CA HIS A 141 5.60 -3.96 -6.79
C HIS A 141 5.10 -4.24 -8.20
N LYS A 142 4.86 -3.18 -8.98
CA LYS A 142 4.72 -3.24 -10.43
C LYS A 142 5.58 -2.19 -11.11
N THR A 143 6.33 -2.60 -12.13
CA THR A 143 6.93 -1.70 -13.13
C THR A 143 6.12 -1.74 -14.41
N VAL A 144 5.55 -0.61 -14.81
CA VAL A 144 4.95 -0.42 -16.14
C VAL A 144 6.06 -0.15 -17.14
N VAL A 145 6.35 -1.13 -18.00
CA VAL A 145 7.34 -1.01 -19.08
C VAL A 145 6.69 -0.34 -20.30
N GLN A 146 5.46 -0.73 -20.61
CA GLN A 146 4.68 -0.16 -21.69
C GLN A 146 3.21 -0.05 -21.29
N TRP A 147 2.63 1.13 -21.48
CA TRP A 147 1.21 1.36 -21.25
C TRP A 147 0.35 0.65 -22.30
N GLY A 148 -0.71 0.00 -21.84
CA GLY A 148 -1.68 -0.67 -22.69
C GLY A 148 -2.92 -1.14 -21.93
N ALA A 149 -3.86 -1.76 -22.63
CA ALA A 149 -5.13 -2.20 -22.04
C ALA A 149 -4.96 -3.17 -20.85
N LEU A 150 -3.85 -3.91 -20.78
CA LEU A 150 -3.56 -4.83 -19.67
C LEU A 150 -3.56 -4.12 -18.30
N LEU A 151 -3.19 -2.84 -18.23
CA LEU A 151 -3.06 -2.08 -17.00
C LEU A 151 -4.43 -1.82 -16.33
N GLN A 152 -5.51 -1.94 -17.09
CA GLN A 152 -6.87 -1.67 -16.65
C GLN A 152 -7.56 -2.84 -15.95
N ARG A 153 -6.86 -3.95 -15.76
CA ARG A 153 -7.42 -5.15 -15.13
C ARG A 153 -6.52 -5.66 -14.00
N PRO A 154 -7.11 -6.33 -13.01
CA PRO A 154 -6.36 -7.08 -12.01
C PRO A 154 -5.57 -8.21 -12.67
N LEU A 155 -4.40 -8.50 -12.11
CA LEU A 155 -3.47 -9.56 -12.51
C LEU A 155 -3.28 -10.60 -11.41
N GLY A 156 -3.98 -10.44 -10.29
CA GLY A 156 -4.10 -11.46 -9.25
C GLY A 156 -3.01 -11.41 -8.18
N GLN A 157 -2.31 -10.28 -8.03
CA GLN A 157 -1.52 -10.05 -6.82
C GLN A 157 -2.46 -9.93 -5.61
N MET A 158 -2.01 -10.41 -4.45
CA MET A 158 -2.81 -10.36 -3.22
C MET A 158 -3.23 -8.92 -2.89
N PHE A 159 -2.29 -7.97 -2.89
CA PHE A 159 -2.58 -6.54 -2.79
C PHE A 159 -2.16 -5.88 -4.10
N GLU A 160 -3.09 -5.17 -4.75
CA GLU A 160 -2.91 -4.78 -6.14
C GLU A 160 -3.41 -3.36 -6.42
N VAL A 161 -2.57 -2.56 -7.07
CA VAL A 161 -2.95 -1.26 -7.64
C VAL A 161 -3.16 -1.42 -9.15
N VAL A 162 -4.32 -0.97 -9.64
CA VAL A 162 -4.79 -1.13 -11.02
C VAL A 162 -5.14 0.25 -11.61
N PRO A 163 -4.34 0.78 -12.55
CA PRO A 163 -4.71 1.97 -13.31
C PRO A 163 -6.08 1.84 -13.98
N GLN A 164 -6.85 2.91 -14.03
CA GLN A 164 -8.16 2.93 -14.70
C GLN A 164 -8.09 3.47 -16.14
N GLN A 165 -6.88 3.46 -16.72
CA GLN A 165 -6.62 3.81 -18.12
C GLN A 165 -5.49 2.95 -18.68
N GLY A 166 -5.56 2.67 -19.98
CA GLY A 166 -4.51 1.93 -20.70
C GLY A 166 -3.52 2.82 -21.45
N LYS A 167 -3.78 4.12 -21.58
CA LYS A 167 -2.86 5.09 -22.18
C LYS A 167 -1.91 5.63 -21.13
N ALA A 168 -0.70 5.99 -21.53
CA ALA A 168 0.25 6.67 -20.64
C ALA A 168 -0.39 7.95 -20.09
N PRO A 169 -0.28 8.21 -18.77
CA PRO A 169 -0.72 9.47 -18.19
C PRO A 169 0.20 10.59 -18.63
N HIS A 170 -0.30 11.81 -18.60
CA HIS A 170 0.49 13.02 -18.79
C HIS A 170 0.78 13.67 -17.44
N ALA A 171 1.91 14.37 -17.36
CA ALA A 171 2.28 15.12 -16.16
C ALA A 171 1.21 16.18 -15.86
N GLY A 172 0.84 16.31 -14.58
CA GLY A 172 -0.17 17.27 -14.13
C GLY A 172 -1.62 16.85 -14.43
N GLN A 173 -1.86 15.72 -15.09
CA GLN A 173 -3.21 15.20 -15.34
C GLN A 173 -3.62 14.14 -14.33
N ALA A 174 -4.91 14.07 -14.02
CA ALA A 174 -5.45 13.08 -13.11
C ALA A 174 -5.27 11.64 -13.63
N LEU A 175 -4.70 10.77 -12.81
CA LEU A 175 -4.64 9.33 -12.99
C LEU A 175 -5.51 8.67 -11.92
N ARG A 176 -6.59 8.00 -12.35
CA ARG A 176 -7.46 7.23 -11.45
C ARG A 176 -6.93 5.82 -11.28
N LEU A 177 -6.96 5.32 -10.05
CA LEU A 177 -6.44 4.01 -9.66
C LEU A 177 -7.50 3.29 -8.84
N LEU A 178 -7.58 1.97 -9.00
CA LEU A 178 -8.33 1.04 -8.16
C LEU A 178 -7.33 0.25 -7.31
N VAL A 179 -7.59 0.14 -6.01
CA VAL A 179 -6.79 -0.69 -5.10
C VAL A 179 -7.60 -1.86 -4.58
N LEU A 180 -7.00 -3.04 -4.66
CA LEU A 180 -7.61 -4.32 -4.34
C LEU A 180 -6.80 -5.07 -3.27
N LEU A 181 -7.51 -5.79 -2.40
CA LEU A 181 -6.95 -6.85 -1.56
C LEU A 181 -7.74 -8.12 -1.82
N ASN A 182 -7.06 -9.20 -2.20
CA ASN A 182 -7.64 -10.47 -2.64
C ASN A 182 -8.72 -10.26 -3.72
N GLY A 183 -8.44 -9.39 -4.69
CA GLY A 183 -9.36 -9.04 -5.78
C GLY A 183 -10.56 -8.18 -5.38
N LYS A 184 -10.69 -7.75 -4.12
CA LYS A 184 -11.80 -6.93 -3.63
C LYS A 184 -11.38 -5.47 -3.43
N PRO A 185 -12.18 -4.48 -3.88
CA PRO A 185 -11.90 -3.06 -3.63
C PRO A 185 -11.67 -2.74 -2.15
N GLN A 186 -10.65 -1.92 -1.87
CA GLN A 186 -10.28 -1.55 -0.51
C GLN A 186 -10.42 -0.04 -0.26
N PRO A 187 -11.33 0.40 0.62
CA PRO A 187 -11.38 1.78 1.08
C PRO A 187 -10.25 2.10 2.06
N GLY A 188 -9.91 3.39 2.17
CA GLY A 188 -8.97 3.88 3.18
C GLY A 188 -7.51 3.50 2.94
N VAL A 189 -7.16 2.96 1.77
CA VAL A 189 -5.75 2.72 1.39
C VAL A 189 -5.08 4.06 1.19
N ARG A 190 -3.98 4.30 1.92
CA ARG A 190 -3.17 5.50 1.79
C ARG A 190 -2.32 5.40 0.53
N LEU A 191 -2.38 6.40 -0.34
CA LEU A 191 -1.51 6.55 -1.51
C LEU A 191 -0.69 7.84 -1.41
N SER A 192 0.60 7.77 -1.68
CA SER A 192 1.48 8.96 -1.68
C SER A 192 2.62 8.83 -2.69
N TRP A 193 3.05 9.96 -3.24
CA TRP A 193 4.24 10.03 -4.08
C TRP A 193 5.50 10.00 -3.19
N GLY A 194 6.26 8.91 -3.25
CA GLY A 194 7.35 8.67 -2.30
C GLY A 194 6.89 8.56 -0.84
N GLU A 195 7.87 8.49 0.07
CA GLU A 195 7.64 8.30 1.51
C GLU A 195 6.97 9.53 2.16
N HIS A 196 7.39 10.74 1.74
CA HIS A 196 6.98 12.00 2.37
C HIS A 196 5.85 12.74 1.63
N GLY A 197 5.32 12.18 0.54
CA GLY A 197 4.29 12.82 -0.26
C GLY A 197 2.97 13.01 0.51
N SER A 198 2.26 14.10 0.22
CA SER A 198 0.91 14.33 0.72
C SER A 198 -0.02 13.17 0.33
N PRO A 199 -0.63 12.48 1.30
CA PRO A 199 -1.41 11.29 1.00
C PRO A 199 -2.79 11.63 0.48
N VAL A 200 -3.32 10.74 -0.37
CA VAL A 200 -4.75 10.59 -0.65
C VAL A 200 -5.21 9.22 -0.19
N SER A 201 -6.50 9.05 0.10
CA SER A 201 -7.06 7.76 0.49
C SER A 201 -8.07 7.27 -0.52
N THR A 202 -8.15 5.95 -0.72
CA THR A 202 -9.19 5.36 -1.55
C THR A 202 -10.59 5.52 -0.95
N ASP A 203 -11.58 5.72 -1.81
CA ASP A 203 -13.00 5.80 -1.48
C ASP A 203 -13.63 4.41 -1.20
N ALA A 204 -14.94 4.38 -0.95
CA ALA A 204 -15.70 3.16 -0.69
C ALA A 204 -15.65 2.13 -1.83
N GLN A 205 -15.33 2.56 -3.05
CA GLN A 205 -15.17 1.71 -4.24
C GLN A 205 -13.70 1.32 -4.47
N GLY A 206 -12.81 1.62 -3.51
CA GLY A 206 -11.37 1.38 -3.62
C GLY A 206 -10.67 2.29 -4.62
N LEU A 207 -11.29 3.40 -5.01
CA LEU A 207 -10.77 4.29 -6.05
C LEU A 207 -10.09 5.51 -5.44
N ALA A 208 -9.01 5.94 -6.06
CA ALA A 208 -8.34 7.19 -5.73
C ALA A 208 -7.84 7.86 -7.01
N THR A 209 -7.65 9.18 -6.94
CA THR A 209 -7.06 9.98 -8.01
C THR A 209 -5.75 10.56 -7.53
N VAL A 210 -4.71 10.40 -8.32
CA VAL A 210 -3.38 10.98 -8.10
C VAL A 210 -2.97 11.79 -9.33
N VAL A 211 -1.97 12.66 -9.19
CA VAL A 211 -1.44 13.48 -10.29
C VAL A 211 0.05 13.23 -10.43
N PRO A 212 0.52 12.49 -11.46
CA PRO A 212 1.93 12.22 -11.68
C PRO A 212 2.66 13.45 -12.21
N THR A 213 3.97 13.46 -12.08
CA THR A 213 4.88 14.49 -12.62
C THR A 213 5.65 13.96 -13.82
N ALA A 214 6.33 14.83 -14.56
CA ALA A 214 7.22 14.39 -15.64
C ALA A 214 8.39 13.57 -15.08
N GLY A 215 8.81 12.54 -15.80
CA GLY A 215 9.87 11.62 -15.41
C GLY A 215 9.37 10.35 -14.71
N THR A 216 10.23 9.74 -13.90
CA THR A 216 9.93 8.49 -13.20
C THR A 216 9.06 8.75 -11.98
N ASN A 217 7.89 8.12 -11.94
CA ASN A 217 6.96 8.18 -10.82
C ASN A 217 7.01 6.85 -10.08
N THR A 218 7.05 6.91 -8.74
CA THR A 218 6.91 5.76 -7.85
C THR A 218 5.83 6.09 -6.83
N LEU A 219 4.65 5.51 -7.02
CA LEU A 219 3.51 5.69 -6.13
C LEU A 219 3.52 4.59 -5.08
N GLN A 220 3.49 4.98 -3.81
CA GLN A 220 3.31 4.06 -2.70
C GLN A 220 1.83 3.90 -2.37
N ALA A 221 1.39 2.67 -2.09
CA ALA A 221 0.11 2.37 -1.45
C ALA A 221 0.34 1.55 -0.18
N ILE A 222 -0.32 1.92 0.92
CA ILE A 222 -0.19 1.24 2.22
C ILE A 222 -1.58 0.92 2.75
N LEU A 223 -1.78 -0.34 3.14
CA LEU A 223 -2.95 -0.82 3.86
C LEU A 223 -2.50 -1.61 5.09
N ARG A 224 -3.00 -1.23 6.26
CA ARG A 224 -2.80 -1.96 7.51
C ARG A 224 -4.12 -2.54 7.99
N VAL A 225 -4.14 -3.83 8.27
CA VAL A 225 -5.34 -4.57 8.67
C VAL A 225 -5.07 -5.22 10.02
N PRO A 226 -5.81 -4.85 11.09
CA PRO A 226 -5.71 -5.52 12.38
C PRO A 226 -6.02 -7.01 12.27
N VAL A 227 -5.31 -7.81 13.06
CA VAL A 227 -5.47 -9.26 13.16
C VAL A 227 -5.78 -9.61 14.61
N THR A 228 -6.80 -10.44 14.82
CA THR A 228 -7.17 -10.95 16.14
C THR A 228 -7.03 -12.47 16.19
N GLY A 229 -6.56 -13.00 17.32
CA GLY A 229 -6.45 -14.46 17.52
C GLY A 229 -5.25 -15.14 16.85
N ASP A 230 -4.33 -14.39 16.23
CA ASP A 230 -3.06 -14.93 15.71
C ASP A 230 -1.95 -14.73 16.75
N ALA A 231 -1.24 -15.80 17.11
CA ALA A 231 -0.14 -15.76 18.06
C ALA A 231 1.12 -15.06 17.50
N LYS A 232 1.23 -14.89 16.19
CA LYS A 232 2.42 -14.34 15.52
C LYS A 232 2.35 -12.84 15.28
N THR A 233 1.15 -12.29 15.15
CA THR A 233 0.95 -10.90 14.74
C THR A 233 -0.37 -10.29 15.22
N THR A 234 -0.38 -8.97 15.35
CA THR A 234 -1.59 -8.17 15.60
C THR A 234 -2.05 -7.39 14.37
N GLU A 235 -1.26 -7.39 13.29
CA GLU A 235 -1.52 -6.58 12.09
C GLU A 235 -0.90 -7.22 10.84
N ASN A 236 -1.59 -7.10 9.70
CA ASN A 236 -0.99 -7.27 8.38
C ASN A 236 -0.69 -5.89 7.78
N SER A 237 0.55 -5.65 7.35
CA SER A 237 0.95 -4.48 6.58
C SER A 237 1.16 -4.87 5.13
N TYR A 238 0.32 -4.34 4.24
CA TYR A 238 0.44 -4.50 2.80
C TYR A 238 0.99 -3.20 2.22
N GLU A 239 2.15 -3.27 1.57
CA GLU A 239 2.80 -2.12 0.95
C GLU A 239 3.09 -2.41 -0.51
N TYR A 240 2.79 -1.42 -1.35
CA TYR A 240 2.82 -1.58 -2.79
C TYR A 240 3.52 -0.40 -3.46
N LEU A 241 4.43 -0.65 -4.40
CA LEU A 241 4.96 0.37 -5.30
C LEU A 241 4.45 0.19 -6.74
N LEU A 242 3.84 1.23 -7.29
CA LEU A 242 3.55 1.33 -8.71
C LEU A 242 4.56 2.29 -9.35
N ARG A 243 5.42 1.77 -10.23
CA ARG A 243 6.46 2.54 -10.91
C ARG A 243 6.21 2.65 -12.40
N PHE A 244 6.30 3.86 -12.95
CA PHE A 244 6.13 4.14 -14.38
C PHE A 244 6.79 5.46 -14.76
N ALA A 245 7.11 5.62 -16.04
CA ALA A 245 7.56 6.90 -16.58
C ALA A 245 6.39 7.70 -17.17
N VAL A 246 6.49 9.02 -17.06
CA VAL A 246 5.64 10.01 -17.74
C VAL A 246 6.55 10.93 -18.55
N HIS A 247 6.16 11.19 -19.79
CA HIS A 247 6.88 12.09 -20.70
C HIS A 247 6.10 13.39 -20.92
#